data_AF-A0A831RHC7-F1
#
_entry.id   AF-A0A831RHC7-F1
#
_cell.length_a   1.000
_cell.length_b   1.000
_cell.length_c   1.000
_cell.angle_alpha   90.00
_cell.angle_beta   90.00
_cell.angle_gamma   90.00
#
_symmetry.space_group_name_H-M   'P 1'
#
loop_
_entity.id
_entity.type
_entity.pdbx_description
1 polymer ?
#
loop_
_entity_poly.entity_id
_entity_poly.type
_entity_poly.pdbx_seq_one_letter_code
_entity_poly.pdbx_strand_id
1 'polypeptide(L)' 'MNMADRDGFIWLDGEMVPWREARVHVLTHTLHYGMGVFEGVRAY' A
#
# COMPACT_ATOMS: atom_id res chain seq x y z
N MET A 1 -15.13 -6.20 7.19
CA MET A 1 -14.25 -5.01 7.24
C MET A 1 -13.29 -5.06 6.05
N ASN A 2 -13.13 -3.97 5.32
CA ASN A 2 -12.23 -3.86 4.16
C ASN A 2 -10.96 -3.07 4.57
N MET A 3 -9.78 -3.49 4.11
CA MET A 3 -8.52 -2.76 4.34
C MET A 3 -8.34 -1.57 3.39
N ALA A 4 -9.01 -1.56 2.22
CA ALA A 4 -8.90 -0.50 1.22
C ALA A 4 -9.80 0.71 1.51
N ASP A 5 -10.88 0.53 2.28
CA ASP A 5 -11.87 1.58 2.58
C ASP A 5 -11.71 2.07 4.03
N ARG A 6 -10.81 3.03 4.23
CA ARG A 6 -10.48 3.64 5.52
C ARG A 6 -10.16 5.12 5.35
N ASP A 7 -10.32 5.88 6.43
CA ASP A 7 -9.86 7.26 6.49
C ASP A 7 -8.39 7.31 6.93
N GLY A 8 -7.68 8.37 6.52
CA GLY A 8 -6.26 8.57 6.78
C GLY A 8 -5.41 8.65 5.51
N PHE A 9 -4.10 8.49 5.68
CA PHE A 9 -3.11 8.61 4.62
C PHE A 9 -2.16 7.41 4.59
N ILE A 10 -1.66 7.09 3.40
CA ILE A 10 -0.57 6.13 3.18
C ILE A 10 0.59 6.91 2.54
N TRP A 11 1.81 6.63 2.98
CA TRP A 11 2.99 7.15 2.29
C TRP A 11 3.30 6.25 1.09
N LEU A 12 3.34 6.84 -0.11
CA LEU A 12 3.58 6.14 -1.37
C LEU A 12 4.45 7.01 -2.28
N ASP A 13 5.56 6.47 -2.76
CA ASP A 13 6.46 7.10 -3.75
C ASP A 13 6.91 8.54 -3.43
N GLY A 14 7.11 8.85 -2.14
CA GLY A 14 7.58 10.17 -1.70
C GLY A 14 6.51 11.08 -1.13
N GLU A 15 5.23 10.73 -1.25
CA GLU A 15 4.11 11.61 -0.92
C GLU A 15 3.10 10.95 0.04
N MET A 16 2.40 11.79 0.81
CA MET A 16 1.27 11.35 1.65
C MET A 16 -0.01 11.38 0.81
N VAL A 17 -0.49 10.22 0.38
CA VAL A 17 -1.72 10.10 -0.42
C VAL A 17 -2.92 9.70 0.44
N PRO A 18 -4.15 10.15 0.14
CA PRO A 18 -5.36 9.65 0.80
C PRO A 18 -5.42 8.12 0.73
N TRP A 19 -5.84 7.47 1.82
CA TRP A 19 -5.82 6.00 1.95
C TRP A 19 -6.44 5.26 0.76
N ARG A 20 -7.55 5.77 0.22
CA ARG A 20 -8.30 5.17 -0.90
C ARG A 20 -7.61 5.35 -2.26
N GLU A 21 -6.62 6.23 -2.35
CA GLU A 21 -5.88 6.57 -3.57
C GLU A 21 -4.56 5.81 -3.70
N ALA A 22 -4.08 5.17 -2.62
CA ALA A 22 -2.90 4.28 -2.64
C ALA A 22 -3.20 2.98 -3.41
N ARG A 23 -3.20 3.08 -4.74
CA ARG A 23 -3.60 2.01 -5.67
C ARG A 23 -2.45 1.63 -6.59
N VAL A 24 -2.45 0.38 -7.02
CA VAL A 24 -1.58 -0.14 -8.08
C VAL A 24 -2.42 -0.80 -9.17
N HIS A 25 -1.88 -0.91 -10.38
CA HIS A 25 -2.59 -1.56 -11.48
C HIS A 25 -2.68 -3.08 -11.26
N VAL A 26 -3.71 -3.72 -11.81
CA VAL A 26 -3.90 -5.18 -11.71
C VAL A 26 -2.80 -6.00 -12.39
N LEU A 27 -1.96 -5.37 -13.20
CA LEU A 27 -0.82 -5.99 -13.89
C LEU A 27 0.53 -5.67 -13.21
N THR A 28 0.54 -5.22 -11.96
CA THR A 28 1.79 -4.97 -11.22
C THR A 28 2.60 -6.25 -11.07
N HIS A 29 3.87 -6.21 -11.47
CA HIS A 29 4.75 -7.38 -11.56
C HIS A 29 4.82 -8.19 -10.25
N THR A 30 4.99 -7.52 -9.10
CA THR A 30 5.04 -8.18 -7.78
C THR A 30 3.78 -8.97 -7.46
N LEU A 31 2.61 -8.55 -7.96
CA LEU A 31 1.34 -9.26 -7.76
C LEU A 31 1.31 -10.61 -8.51
N HIS A 32 1.93 -10.68 -9.69
CA HIS A 32 1.91 -11.88 -10.53
C HIS A 32 3.12 -12.79 -10.30
N TYR A 33 4.25 -12.23 -9.91
CA TYR A 33 5.53 -12.95 -9.85
C TYR A 33 6.19 -12.95 -8.47
N GLY A 34 5.55 -12.39 -7.44
CA GLY A 34 5.98 -12.49 -6.04
C GLY A 34 7.28 -11.77 -5.68
N MET A 35 7.89 -11.04 -6.61
CA MET A 35 9.16 -10.35 -6.39
C MET A 35 8.94 -8.99 -5.72
N GLY A 36 9.11 -8.95 -4.40
CA GLY A 36 9.03 -7.74 -3.57
C GLY A 36 9.47 -8.04 -2.13
N VAL A 37 9.75 -6.99 -1.36
CA VAL A 37 10.16 -7.10 0.06
C VAL A 37 9.32 -6.15 0.92
N PHE A 38 9.09 -6.50 2.18
CA PHE A 38 8.43 -5.64 3.15
C PHE A 38 9.05 -5.84 4.54
N GLU A 39 8.88 -4.85 5.42
CA GLU A 39 9.32 -4.89 6.81
C GLU A 39 8.13 -4.71 7.77
N GLY A 40 8.29 -5.16 9.01
CA GLY A 40 7.27 -5.04 10.06
C GLY A 40 7.78 -4.23 11.25
N VAL A 41 7.15 -3.11 11.54
CA VAL A 41 7.54 -2.19 12.64
C VAL A 41 6.38 -2.04 13.64
N ARG A 42 6.71 -1.89 14.94
CA ARG A 42 5.74 -1.56 16.00
C ARG A 42 6.06 -0.19 16.61
N ALA A 43 5.03 0.60 16.87
CA ALA A 43 5.08 1.78 17.72
C ALA A 43 4.37 1.49 19.04
N TYR A 44 4.95 1.92 20.16
CA TYR A 44 4.41 1.75 21.52
C TYR A 44 4.10 3.12 22.12
#